data_AF-A0A822AAR6-F1
#
_entry.id   AF-A0A822AAR6-F1
#
_cell.length_a   1.000
_cell.length_b   1.000
_cell.length_c   1.000
_cell.angle_alpha   90.00
_cell.angle_beta   90.00
_cell.angle_gamma   90.00
#
_symmetry.space_group_name_H-M   'P 1'
#
loop_
_entity.id
_entity.type
_entity.pdbx_description
1 polymer ?
#
loop_
_entity_poly.entity_id
_entity_poly.type
_entity_poly.pdbx_seq_one_letter_code
_entity_poly.pdbx_strand_id
1 'polypeptide(L)'
;DRSIGDDELRFLVDALRNNMTIVSLNLSANKIGEESAKYLSDLLQNNKTLLTLNLRLNKVGDEGTNHLANGLRNNTTLQKLDLCENNIGPLGAQYLADALRENTVLMTLILRDNNISDAGLEHLANALNTNKTLSVLDLSWNNIKTSSRRHLTNMFQCNQVIFKFC
;
A
#
# COMPACT_ATOMS: atom_id res chain seq x y z
N ASP A 1 -17.42 15.13 15.04
CA ASP A 1 -16.28 14.33 14.54
C ASP A 1 -16.85 13.00 14.03
N ARG A 2 -16.87 12.75 12.72
CA ARG A 2 -17.49 11.55 12.09
C ARG A 2 -16.42 10.73 11.37
N SER A 3 -15.33 10.40 12.07
CA SER A 3 -14.32 9.47 11.57
C SER A 3 -14.85 8.05 11.61
N ILE A 4 -14.63 7.26 10.55
CA ILE A 4 -14.85 5.82 10.55
C ILE A 4 -13.79 5.20 11.47
N GLY A 5 -14.23 4.54 12.55
CA GLY A 5 -13.39 3.70 13.40
C GLY A 5 -13.43 2.23 12.93
N ASP A 6 -12.78 1.37 13.70
CA ASP A 6 -12.64 -0.06 13.35
C ASP A 6 -14.00 -0.78 13.25
N ASP A 7 -14.94 -0.46 14.13
CA ASP A 7 -16.27 -1.09 14.14
C ASP A 7 -17.15 -0.63 12.97
N GLU A 8 -17.11 0.66 12.62
CA GLU A 8 -17.90 1.17 11.49
C GLU A 8 -17.41 0.65 10.14
N LEU A 9 -16.08 0.44 10.01
CA LEU A 9 -15.50 -0.04 8.76
C LEU A 9 -15.99 -1.43 8.39
N ARG A 10 -16.24 -2.30 9.38
CA ARG A 10 -16.77 -3.64 9.15
C ARG A 10 -18.08 -3.62 8.36
N PHE A 11 -19.02 -2.76 8.76
CA PHE A 11 -20.31 -2.64 8.06
C PHE A 11 -20.16 -2.15 6.62
N LEU A 12 -19.22 -1.22 6.40
CA LEU A 12 -18.90 -0.75 5.05
C LEU A 12 -18.32 -1.89 4.20
N VAL A 13 -17.38 -2.66 4.74
CA VAL A 13 -16.78 -3.80 4.04
C VAL A 13 -17.83 -4.85 3.69
N ASP A 14 -18.73 -5.18 4.62
CA ASP A 14 -19.81 -6.13 4.35
C ASP A 14 -20.74 -5.66 3.22
N ALA A 15 -21.04 -4.37 3.16
CA ALA A 15 -21.82 -3.78 2.06
C ALA A 15 -21.06 -3.80 0.71
N LEU A 16 -19.74 -3.64 0.75
CA LEU A 16 -18.88 -3.62 -0.45
C LEU A 16 -18.50 -5.02 -0.95
N ARG A 17 -18.57 -6.06 -0.11
CA ARG A 17 -18.15 -7.43 -0.47
C ARG A 17 -18.87 -7.95 -1.73
N ASN A 18 -20.17 -7.67 -1.85
CA ASN A 18 -20.98 -8.06 -3.00
C ASN A 18 -21.21 -6.91 -4.00
N ASN A 19 -20.58 -5.75 -3.77
CA ASN A 19 -20.75 -4.62 -4.66
C ASN A 19 -19.92 -4.81 -5.94
N MET A 20 -20.61 -4.82 -7.09
CA MET A 20 -19.99 -5.03 -8.40
C MET A 20 -19.79 -3.74 -9.20
N THR A 21 -19.96 -2.56 -8.59
CA THR A 21 -19.99 -1.27 -9.32
C THR A 21 -18.97 -0.26 -8.82
N ILE A 22 -18.58 -0.33 -7.55
CA ILE A 22 -17.66 0.63 -6.93
C ILE A 22 -16.24 0.28 -7.33
N VAL A 23 -15.61 1.22 -8.04
CA VAL A 23 -14.23 1.08 -8.54
C VAL A 23 -13.22 1.89 -7.74
N SER A 24 -13.68 2.83 -6.90
CA SER A 24 -12.82 3.67 -6.08
C SER A 24 -13.42 3.85 -4.70
N LEU A 25 -12.60 3.62 -3.67
CA LEU A 25 -12.94 3.77 -2.27
C LEU A 25 -11.98 4.74 -1.62
N ASN A 26 -12.51 5.86 -1.11
CA ASN A 26 -11.73 6.85 -0.37
C ASN A 26 -12.08 6.79 1.11
N LEU A 27 -11.10 6.41 1.92
CA LEU A 27 -11.16 6.34 3.37
C LEU A 27 -10.07 7.21 4.01
N SER A 28 -9.59 8.24 3.31
CA SER A 28 -8.56 9.13 3.84
C SER A 28 -9.05 9.90 5.07
N ALA A 29 -8.13 10.24 5.99
CA ALA A 29 -8.40 11.04 7.19
C ALA A 29 -9.45 10.41 8.13
N ASN A 30 -9.33 9.10 8.38
CA ASN A 30 -10.15 8.36 9.34
C ASN A 30 -9.28 7.82 10.50
N LYS A 31 -9.82 6.88 11.27
CA LYS A 31 -9.11 6.23 12.38
C LYS A 31 -8.85 4.75 12.06
N ILE A 32 -8.59 4.43 10.80
CA ILE A 32 -8.29 3.06 10.35
C ILE A 32 -6.97 2.62 10.96
N GLY A 33 -7.05 1.67 11.88
CA GLY A 33 -5.91 1.04 12.53
C GLY A 33 -5.65 -0.38 12.02
N GLU A 34 -4.92 -1.14 12.82
CA GLU A 34 -4.54 -2.53 12.56
C GLU A 34 -5.77 -3.46 12.45
N GLU A 35 -6.76 -3.28 13.32
CA GLU A 35 -8.00 -4.08 13.30
C GLU A 35 -8.83 -3.81 12.04
N SER A 36 -9.04 -2.53 11.69
CA SER A 36 -9.66 -2.14 10.42
C SER A 36 -8.98 -2.76 9.20
N ALA A 37 -7.65 -2.83 9.21
CA ALA A 37 -6.89 -3.36 8.09
C ALA A 37 -7.19 -4.84 7.80
N LYS A 38 -7.65 -5.61 8.81
CA LYS A 38 -8.15 -6.98 8.61
C LYS A 38 -9.40 -7.00 7.73
N TYR A 39 -10.34 -6.10 7.98
CA TYR A 39 -11.55 -5.98 7.15
C TYR A 39 -11.22 -5.53 5.73
N LEU A 40 -10.29 -4.59 5.58
CA LEU A 40 -9.82 -4.17 4.25
C LEU A 40 -9.08 -5.29 3.51
N SER A 41 -8.31 -6.11 4.22
CA SER A 41 -7.68 -7.30 3.65
C SER A 41 -8.72 -8.26 3.08
N ASP A 42 -9.78 -8.55 3.85
CA ASP A 42 -10.90 -9.37 3.39
C ASP A 42 -11.62 -8.74 2.18
N LEU A 43 -11.83 -7.42 2.20
CA LEU A 43 -12.39 -6.70 1.06
C LEU A 43 -11.53 -6.89 -0.19
N LEU A 44 -10.20 -6.74 -0.09
CA LEU A 44 -9.29 -6.91 -1.22
C LEU A 44 -9.26 -8.36 -1.74
N GLN A 45 -9.43 -9.36 -0.88
CA GLN A 45 -9.46 -10.75 -1.31
C GLN A 45 -10.73 -11.09 -2.10
N ASN A 46 -11.88 -10.54 -1.67
CA ASN A 46 -13.18 -10.93 -2.19
C ASN A 46 -13.75 -9.98 -3.25
N ASN A 47 -13.54 -8.67 -3.11
CA ASN A 47 -14.02 -7.69 -4.07
C ASN A 47 -13.14 -7.70 -5.34
N LYS A 48 -13.79 -7.80 -6.50
CA LYS A 48 -13.13 -7.89 -7.82
C LYS A 48 -13.44 -6.69 -8.71
N THR A 49 -13.82 -5.56 -8.13
CA THR A 49 -14.20 -4.34 -8.88
C THR A 49 -13.43 -3.12 -8.44
N LEU A 50 -12.90 -3.11 -7.22
CA LEU A 50 -12.15 -2.00 -6.66
C LEU A 50 -10.79 -1.86 -7.35
N LEU A 51 -10.61 -0.73 -8.06
CA LEU A 51 -9.39 -0.37 -8.76
C LEU A 51 -8.51 0.57 -7.94
N THR A 52 -9.11 1.39 -7.07
CA THR A 52 -8.38 2.38 -6.27
C THR A 52 -8.83 2.37 -4.82
N LEU A 53 -7.87 2.29 -3.90
CA LEU A 53 -8.08 2.39 -2.46
C LEU A 53 -7.19 3.52 -1.90
N ASN A 54 -7.83 4.51 -1.28
CA ASN A 54 -7.14 5.62 -0.62
C ASN A 54 -7.31 5.51 0.91
N LEU A 55 -6.20 5.32 1.61
CA LEU A 55 -6.09 5.21 3.06
C LEU A 55 -5.20 6.31 3.65
N ARG A 56 -4.96 7.42 2.92
CA ARG A 56 -4.11 8.51 3.40
C ARG A 56 -4.53 9.03 4.79
N LEU A 57 -3.60 9.47 5.62
CA LEU A 57 -3.90 10.09 6.92
C LEU A 57 -4.71 9.15 7.83
N ASN A 58 -4.22 7.93 8.03
CA ASN A 58 -4.79 6.95 8.95
C ASN A 58 -3.69 6.43 9.90
N LYS A 59 -3.94 5.32 10.61
CA LYS A 59 -3.02 4.76 11.60
C LYS A 59 -2.75 3.28 11.32
N VAL A 60 -2.58 2.92 10.05
CA VAL A 60 -2.44 1.53 9.60
C VAL A 60 -1.23 0.85 10.26
N GLY A 61 -0.08 1.54 10.35
CA GLY A 61 1.13 0.99 10.97
C GLY A 61 1.68 -0.25 10.26
N ASP A 62 2.67 -0.90 10.85
CA ASP A 62 3.32 -2.08 10.25
C ASP A 62 2.41 -3.31 10.25
N GLU A 63 1.69 -3.59 11.35
CA GLU A 63 0.79 -4.74 11.44
C GLU A 63 -0.47 -4.58 10.59
N GLY A 64 -1.05 -3.38 10.52
CA GLY A 64 -2.13 -3.14 9.56
C GLY A 64 -1.64 -3.29 8.11
N THR A 65 -0.41 -2.89 7.84
CA THR A 65 0.21 -3.09 6.52
C THR A 65 0.41 -4.57 6.21
N ASN A 66 0.74 -5.41 7.19
CA ASN A 66 0.79 -6.87 7.04
C ASN A 66 -0.57 -7.42 6.56
N HIS A 67 -1.66 -7.00 7.20
CA HIS A 67 -3.01 -7.41 6.79
C HIS A 67 -3.33 -6.97 5.36
N LEU A 68 -3.07 -5.71 5.01
CA LEU A 68 -3.29 -5.20 3.66
C LEU A 68 -2.44 -5.94 2.63
N ALA A 69 -1.17 -6.23 2.93
CA ALA A 69 -0.26 -6.98 2.08
C ALA A 69 -0.80 -8.40 1.79
N ASN A 70 -1.30 -9.09 2.81
CA ASN A 70 -1.93 -10.41 2.64
C ASN A 70 -3.15 -10.34 1.70
N GLY A 71 -3.96 -9.29 1.81
CA GLY A 71 -5.12 -9.10 0.93
C GLY A 71 -4.72 -8.74 -0.50
N LEU A 72 -3.65 -7.95 -0.64
CA LEU A 72 -3.10 -7.52 -1.92
C LEU A 72 -2.47 -8.67 -2.70
N ARG A 73 -1.79 -9.61 -2.04
CA ARG A 73 -1.07 -10.73 -2.67
C ARG A 73 -1.86 -11.44 -3.77
N ASN A 74 -3.13 -11.72 -3.51
CA ASN A 74 -4.04 -12.42 -4.43
C ASN A 74 -5.12 -11.53 -5.05
N ASN A 75 -5.09 -10.22 -4.77
CA ASN A 75 -6.01 -9.30 -5.41
C ASN A 75 -5.60 -9.10 -6.88
N THR A 76 -6.57 -9.17 -7.79
CA THR A 76 -6.35 -9.13 -9.25
C THR A 76 -6.96 -7.89 -9.90
N THR A 77 -7.35 -6.88 -9.13
CA THR A 77 -8.11 -5.71 -9.64
C THR A 77 -7.58 -4.36 -9.17
N LEU A 78 -7.05 -4.27 -7.96
CA LEU A 78 -6.55 -3.03 -7.37
C LEU A 78 -5.31 -2.56 -8.12
N GLN A 79 -5.44 -1.42 -8.79
CA GLN A 79 -4.36 -0.78 -9.57
C GLN A 79 -3.65 0.31 -8.79
N LYS A 80 -4.33 0.95 -7.83
CA LYS A 80 -3.76 2.03 -7.01
C LYS A 80 -4.07 1.86 -5.53
N LEU A 81 -3.01 1.92 -4.72
CA LEU A 81 -3.08 1.95 -3.26
C LEU A 81 -2.35 3.19 -2.73
N ASP A 82 -3.06 4.02 -1.98
CA ASP A 82 -2.50 5.21 -1.33
C ASP A 82 -2.47 5.02 0.20
N LEU A 83 -1.26 4.94 0.74
CA LEU A 83 -0.93 4.75 2.16
C LEU A 83 -0.12 5.93 2.70
N CYS A 84 -0.26 7.12 2.09
CA CYS A 84 0.42 8.33 2.56
C CYS A 84 0.08 8.64 4.03
N GLU A 85 1.05 9.04 4.86
CA GLU A 85 0.81 9.43 6.26
C GLU A 85 0.10 8.33 7.09
N ASN A 86 0.73 7.16 7.24
CA ASN A 86 0.17 5.99 7.96
C ASN A 86 1.10 5.34 8.99
N ASN A 87 2.21 5.99 9.34
CA ASN A 87 3.21 5.52 10.29
C ASN A 87 3.85 4.15 9.92
N ILE A 88 3.94 3.84 8.63
CA ILE A 88 4.52 2.58 8.13
C ILE A 88 6.04 2.63 8.25
N GLY A 89 6.63 1.66 8.92
CA GLY A 89 8.06 1.47 9.12
C GLY A 89 8.69 0.50 8.12
N PRO A 90 9.95 0.08 8.38
CA PRO A 90 10.64 -0.88 7.53
C PRO A 90 9.97 -2.27 7.50
N LEU A 91 9.29 -2.67 8.58
CA LEU A 91 8.60 -3.97 8.63
C LEU A 91 7.35 -3.98 7.76
N GLY A 92 6.53 -2.92 7.79
CA GLY A 92 5.40 -2.76 6.88
C GLY A 92 5.84 -2.68 5.41
N ALA A 93 6.96 -2.00 5.12
CA ALA A 93 7.57 -2.00 3.79
C ALA A 93 8.01 -3.41 3.34
N GLN A 94 8.54 -4.23 4.26
CA GLN A 94 8.86 -5.63 3.98
C GLN A 94 7.60 -6.43 3.60
N TYR A 95 6.50 -6.31 4.35
CA TYR A 95 5.26 -7.01 4.02
C TYR A 95 4.70 -6.60 2.66
N LEU A 96 4.72 -5.31 2.33
CA LEU A 96 4.34 -4.84 1.00
C LEU A 96 5.26 -5.41 -0.09
N ALA A 97 6.56 -5.45 0.15
CA ALA A 97 7.52 -6.04 -0.78
C ALA A 97 7.19 -7.53 -1.04
N ASP A 98 6.88 -8.30 0.01
CA ASP A 98 6.49 -9.70 -0.12
C ASP A 98 5.22 -9.86 -0.96
N ALA A 99 4.19 -9.05 -0.72
CA ALA A 99 2.97 -9.05 -1.53
C ALA A 99 3.23 -8.64 -2.98
N LEU A 100 4.10 -7.66 -3.23
CA LEU A 100 4.45 -7.18 -4.58
C LEU A 100 5.16 -8.24 -5.42
N ARG A 101 5.87 -9.21 -4.82
CA ARG A 101 6.50 -10.28 -5.63
C ARG A 101 5.47 -11.18 -6.31
N GLU A 102 4.28 -11.29 -5.73
CA GLU A 102 3.20 -12.16 -6.20
C GLU A 102 2.08 -11.37 -6.91
N ASN A 103 1.83 -10.13 -6.48
CA ASN A 103 0.82 -9.28 -7.09
C ASN A 103 1.26 -8.81 -8.47
N THR A 104 0.42 -9.03 -9.48
CA THR A 104 0.69 -8.72 -10.90
C THR A 104 -0.28 -7.70 -11.47
N VAL A 105 -0.89 -6.85 -10.64
CA VAL A 105 -1.91 -5.89 -11.10
C VAL A 105 -1.74 -4.49 -10.53
N LEU A 106 -1.13 -4.35 -9.35
CA LEU A 106 -0.91 -3.05 -8.75
C LEU A 106 0.09 -2.26 -9.59
N MET A 107 -0.30 -1.06 -9.99
CA MET A 107 0.49 -0.17 -10.84
C MET A 107 1.04 1.02 -10.05
N THR A 108 0.31 1.48 -9.03
CA THR A 108 0.70 2.65 -8.23
C THR A 108 0.60 2.34 -6.74
N LEU A 109 1.72 2.52 -6.04
CA LEU A 109 1.82 2.45 -4.59
C LEU A 109 2.38 3.76 -4.06
N ILE A 110 1.62 4.44 -3.20
CA ILE A 110 2.02 5.69 -2.57
C ILE A 110 2.29 5.42 -1.09
N LEU A 111 3.55 5.58 -0.68
CA LEU A 111 4.04 5.41 0.69
C LEU A 111 4.65 6.71 1.23
N ARG A 112 4.30 7.84 0.62
CA ARG A 112 4.78 9.17 1.01
C ARG A 112 4.54 9.44 2.50
N ASP A 113 5.48 10.13 3.14
CA ASP A 113 5.34 10.61 4.53
C ASP A 113 5.03 9.46 5.50
N ASN A 114 5.93 8.48 5.53
CA ASN A 114 5.92 7.35 6.44
C ASN A 114 7.32 7.24 7.08
N ASN A 115 7.54 6.19 7.88
CA ASN A 115 8.77 5.94 8.62
C ASN A 115 9.68 4.91 7.92
N ILE A 116 9.59 4.76 6.60
CA ILE A 116 10.37 3.76 5.86
C ILE A 116 11.85 4.17 5.87
N SER A 117 12.71 3.26 6.30
CA SER A 117 14.16 3.45 6.34
C SER A 117 14.86 2.83 5.13
N ASP A 118 16.18 2.93 5.08
CA ASP A 118 17.01 2.24 4.08
C ASP A 118 16.72 0.72 4.01
N ALA A 119 16.45 0.07 5.15
CA ALA A 119 16.11 -1.36 5.19
C ALA A 119 14.76 -1.66 4.52
N GLY A 120 13.74 -0.83 4.79
CA GLY A 120 12.44 -0.96 4.12
C GLY A 120 12.55 -0.69 2.62
N LEU A 121 13.38 0.27 2.22
CA LEU A 121 13.69 0.53 0.82
C LEU A 121 14.32 -0.69 0.14
N GLU A 122 15.27 -1.35 0.80
CA GLU A 122 15.94 -2.53 0.25
C GLU A 122 14.96 -3.67 -0.03
N HIS A 123 14.01 -3.93 0.87
CA HIS A 123 12.96 -4.92 0.64
C HIS A 123 12.12 -4.59 -0.59
N LEU A 124 11.62 -3.35 -0.68
CA LEU A 124 10.83 -2.87 -1.82
C LEU A 124 11.63 -2.98 -3.13
N ALA A 125 12.89 -2.52 -3.11
CA ALA A 125 13.81 -2.62 -4.24
C ALA A 125 13.97 -4.07 -4.73
N ASN A 126 14.18 -5.00 -3.81
CA ASN A 126 14.34 -6.41 -4.14
C ASN A 126 13.07 -7.02 -4.75
N ALA A 127 11.88 -6.61 -4.30
CA ALA A 127 10.62 -7.05 -4.90
C ALA A 127 10.43 -6.52 -6.33
N LEU A 128 10.88 -5.30 -6.62
CA LEU A 128 10.78 -4.68 -7.95
C LEU A 128 11.72 -5.28 -9.00
N ASN A 129 12.69 -6.11 -8.59
CA ASN A 129 13.47 -6.90 -9.55
C ASN A 129 12.58 -7.93 -10.28
N THR A 130 11.59 -8.50 -9.60
CA THR A 130 10.68 -9.51 -10.15
C THR A 130 9.32 -8.95 -10.54
N ASN A 131 8.78 -7.98 -9.80
CA ASN A 131 7.51 -7.34 -10.14
C ASN A 131 7.64 -6.53 -11.44
N LYS A 132 6.73 -6.75 -12.39
CA LYS A 132 6.73 -6.11 -13.72
C LYS A 132 5.55 -5.15 -13.94
N THR A 133 4.71 -4.93 -12.94
CA THR A 133 3.44 -4.21 -13.10
C THR A 133 3.41 -2.89 -12.36
N LEU A 134 4.10 -2.81 -11.22
CA LEU A 134 4.24 -1.54 -10.49
C LEU A 134 5.04 -0.56 -11.33
N SER A 135 4.42 0.54 -11.72
CA SER A 135 5.03 1.60 -12.53
C SER A 135 5.30 2.87 -11.74
N VAL A 136 4.66 3.04 -10.58
CA VAL A 136 4.85 4.21 -9.71
C VAL A 136 5.01 3.76 -8.27
N LEU A 137 6.15 4.10 -7.67
CA LEU A 137 6.40 3.99 -6.23
C LEU A 137 6.81 5.36 -5.67
N ASP A 138 5.94 5.94 -4.84
CA ASP A 138 6.22 7.21 -4.16
C ASP A 138 6.69 6.96 -2.73
N LEU A 139 7.96 7.29 -2.46
CA LEU A 139 8.62 7.16 -1.16
C LEU A 139 9.08 8.52 -0.62
N SER A 140 8.52 9.61 -1.16
CA SER A 140 8.84 10.97 -0.73
C SER A 140 8.60 11.13 0.77
N TRP A 141 9.37 11.99 1.45
CA TRP A 141 9.19 12.26 2.87
C TRP A 141 9.30 11.02 3.79
N ASN A 142 10.11 10.03 3.41
CA ASN A 142 10.50 8.92 4.29
C ASN A 142 11.93 9.09 4.82
N ASN A 143 12.29 8.30 5.85
CA ASN A 143 13.61 8.30 6.49
C ASN A 143 14.68 7.51 5.70
N ILE A 144 14.77 7.76 4.39
CA ILE A 144 15.70 7.10 3.47
C ILE A 144 16.87 8.03 3.18
N LYS A 145 18.10 7.54 3.37
CA LYS A 145 19.31 8.33 3.11
C LYS A 145 19.48 8.62 1.63
N THR A 146 20.01 9.80 1.30
CA THR A 146 20.29 10.24 -0.07
C THR A 146 21.20 9.26 -0.83
N SER A 147 22.14 8.60 -0.16
CA SER A 147 22.99 7.55 -0.76
C SER A 147 22.16 6.37 -1.27
N SER A 148 21.20 5.90 -0.47
CA SER A 148 20.32 4.76 -0.79
C SER A 148 19.36 5.12 -1.93
N ARG A 149 18.78 6.33 -1.92
CA ARG A 149 17.93 6.84 -3.01
C ARG A 149 18.66 6.86 -4.34
N ARG A 150 19.91 7.36 -4.35
CA ARG A 150 20.76 7.42 -5.54
C ARG A 150 21.16 6.03 -6.02
N HIS A 151 21.50 5.12 -5.10
CA HIS A 151 21.80 3.74 -5.44
C HIS A 151 20.61 3.06 -6.14
N LEU A 152 19.41 3.22 -5.57
CA LEU A 152 18.19 2.68 -6.15
C LEU A 152 17.88 3.25 -7.54
N THR A 153 18.00 4.57 -7.69
CA THR A 153 17.75 5.24 -8.96
C THR A 153 18.70 4.74 -10.06
N ASN A 154 19.97 4.49 -9.72
CA ASN A 154 20.94 3.91 -10.64
C ASN A 154 20.61 2.44 -10.97
N MET A 155 20.20 1.64 -9.98
CA MET A 155 19.84 0.23 -10.18
C MET A 155 18.63 0.08 -11.13
N PHE A 156 17.71 1.04 -11.11
CA PHE A 156 16.49 1.02 -11.90
C PHE A 156 16.42 2.08 -13.00
N GLN A 157 17.57 2.61 -13.42
CA GLN A 157 17.63 3.65 -14.47
C GLN A 157 17.03 3.20 -15.80
N CYS A 158 17.00 1.88 -16.06
CA CYS A 158 16.38 1.26 -17.24
C CYS A 158 15.09 0.48 -16.93
N ASN A 159 14.59 0.53 -15.69
CA ASN A 159 13.33 -0.14 -15.32
C ASN A 159 12.13 0.78 -15.59
N GLN A 160 10.94 0.19 -15.73
CA GLN A 160 9.70 0.93 -16.00
C GLN A 160 9.13 1.63 -14.76
N VAL A 161 9.72 1.40 -13.58
CA VAL A 161 9.21 1.95 -12.30
C VAL A 161 9.73 3.36 -12.08
N ILE A 162 8.81 4.31 -11.97
CA ILE A 162 9.07 5.69 -11.59
C ILE A 162 9.12 5.77 -10.06
N PHE A 163 10.31 6.05 -9.53
CA PHE A 163 10.50 6.37 -8.12
C PHE A 163 10.31 7.86 -7.88
N LYS A 164 9.51 8.23 -6.87
CA LYS A 164 9.43 9.60 -6.38
C LYS A 164 10.08 9.71 -5.01
N PHE A 165 10.99 10.67 -4.90
CA PHE A 165 11.61 11.09 -3.64
C PHE A 165 11.47 12.61 -3.52
N CYS A 166 11.24 13.12 -2.30
CA CYS A 166 11.35 14.54 -1.93
C CYS A 166 12.43 14.67 -0.86
#